data_AF-A0A941G9J5-F1
#
_entry.id   AF-A0A941G9J5-F1
#
_cell.length_a   1.000
_cell.length_b   1.000
_cell.length_c   1.000
_cell.angle_alpha   90.00
_cell.angle_beta   90.00
_cell.angle_gamma   90.00
#
_symmetry.space_group_name_H-M   'P 1'
#
loop_
_entity.id
_entity.type
_entity.pdbx_description
1 polymer ?
#
loop_
_entity_poly.entity_id
_entity_poly.type
_entity_poly.pdbx_seq_one_letter_code
_entity_poly.pdbx_strand_id
1 'polypeptide(L)'
;LNAAVEAARAGEQGKGFAVVASEVRALAQRSGQAAKEIKGLIDDSVQKVSIGSDQVEAAGATMQEIVASVRRVTSIINEISSASEEQSRGIQQVNQAVSQMDSVTQQNAALVEQAAASAASLETQSQRLREAVAVFKLQTGRVIEADSPALGRGAEPALLGA
;
A
#
# COMPACT_ATOMS: atom_id res chain seq x y z
N LEU A 1 34.69 -74.49 24.55
CA LEU A 1 34.10 -75.61 25.30
C LEU A 1 34.83 -76.92 25.00
N ASN A 2 34.96 -77.31 23.72
CA ASN A 2 35.65 -78.54 23.28
C ASN A 2 37.08 -78.66 23.84
N ALA A 3 37.87 -77.57 23.87
CA ALA A 3 39.22 -77.57 24.45
C ALA A 3 39.29 -77.91 25.95
N ALA A 4 38.26 -77.53 26.74
CA ALA A 4 38.21 -77.87 28.16
C ALA A 4 37.83 -79.35 28.39
N VAL A 5 37.06 -79.94 27.47
CA VAL A 5 36.64 -81.35 27.49
C VAL A 5 37.83 -82.26 27.14
N GLU A 6 38.58 -81.93 26.10
CA GLU A 6 39.82 -82.64 25.73
C GLU A 6 40.90 -82.53 26.82
N ALA A 7 41.00 -81.39 27.50
CA ALA A 7 41.94 -81.20 28.61
C ALA A 7 41.60 -82.08 29.83
N ALA A 8 40.32 -82.25 30.17
CA ALA A 8 39.88 -83.16 31.22
C ALA A 8 40.17 -84.65 30.88
N ARG A 9 40.06 -85.00 29.58
CA ARG A 9 40.33 -86.35 29.07
C ARG A 9 41.82 -86.72 29.11
N ALA A 10 42.73 -85.73 29.07
CA ALA A 10 44.18 -85.90 29.12
C ALA A 10 44.78 -85.97 30.55
N GLY A 11 43.96 -85.82 31.60
CA GLY A 11 44.41 -85.92 33.00
C GLY A 11 45.45 -84.85 33.38
N GLU A 12 46.53 -85.24 34.06
CA GLU A 12 47.60 -84.32 34.55
C GLU A 12 48.26 -83.52 33.42
N GLN A 13 48.41 -84.09 32.22
CA GLN A 13 49.03 -83.42 31.07
C GLN A 13 48.13 -82.34 30.46
N GLY A 14 46.82 -82.38 30.74
CA GLY A 14 45.85 -81.41 30.23
C GLY A 14 45.68 -80.15 31.08
N LYS A 15 46.32 -80.05 32.25
CA LYS A 15 46.12 -78.93 33.20
C LYS A 15 46.42 -77.56 32.59
N GLY A 16 47.49 -77.43 31.80
CA GLY A 16 47.82 -76.19 31.11
C GLY A 16 46.78 -75.79 30.05
N PHE A 17 46.31 -76.77 29.27
CA PHE A 17 45.24 -76.55 28.28
C PHE A 17 43.89 -76.19 28.94
N ALA A 18 43.60 -76.75 30.12
CA ALA A 18 42.39 -76.43 30.86
C ALA A 18 42.36 -74.95 31.30
N VAL A 19 43.48 -74.42 31.79
CA VAL A 19 43.60 -73.00 32.20
C VAL A 19 43.45 -72.07 31.00
N VAL A 20 44.12 -72.37 29.89
CA VAL A 20 43.98 -71.58 28.64
C VAL A 20 42.54 -71.63 28.13
N ALA A 21 41.88 -72.79 28.18
CA ALA A 21 40.48 -72.91 27.76
C ALA A 21 39.51 -72.13 28.66
N SER A 22 39.77 -72.03 29.97
CA SER A 22 38.99 -71.16 30.87
C SER A 22 39.23 -69.68 30.61
N GLU A 23 40.47 -69.27 30.34
CA GLU A 23 40.81 -67.87 30.04
C GLU A 23 40.19 -67.42 28.72
N VAL A 24 40.27 -68.26 27.68
CA VAL A 24 39.62 -68.01 26.38
C VAL A 24 38.10 -67.92 26.54
N ARG A 25 37.49 -68.77 27.39
CA ARG A 25 36.05 -68.70 27.67
C ARG A 25 35.68 -67.39 28.40
N ALA A 26 36.45 -67.00 29.41
CA ALA A 26 36.24 -65.77 30.15
C ALA A 26 36.39 -64.54 29.24
N LEU A 27 37.41 -64.52 28.37
CA LEU A 27 37.61 -63.46 27.37
C LEU A 27 36.45 -63.41 26.36
N ALA A 28 36.00 -64.57 25.85
CA ALA A 28 34.87 -64.64 24.94
C ALA A 28 33.57 -64.14 25.59
N GLN A 29 33.32 -64.47 26.85
CA GLN A 29 32.17 -63.96 27.61
C GLN A 29 32.26 -62.44 27.81
N ARG A 30 33.43 -61.92 28.19
CA ARG A 30 33.66 -60.48 28.32
C ARG A 30 33.49 -59.75 26.99
N SER A 31 34.05 -60.28 25.90
CA SER A 31 33.91 -59.73 24.56
C SER A 31 32.45 -59.74 24.09
N GLY A 32 31.72 -60.83 24.33
CA GLY A 32 30.29 -60.93 24.01
C GLY A 32 29.42 -59.95 24.81
N GLN A 33 29.76 -59.69 26.07
CA GLN A 33 29.08 -58.68 26.89
C GLN A 33 29.34 -57.26 26.36
N ALA A 34 30.61 -56.92 26.09
CA ALA A 34 30.98 -55.63 25.51
C ALA A 34 30.31 -55.40 24.14
N ALA A 35 30.23 -56.44 23.30
CA ALA A 35 29.55 -56.35 22.01
C ALA A 35 28.04 -56.05 22.16
N LYS A 36 27.37 -56.61 23.18
CA LYS A 36 25.96 -56.30 23.47
C LYS A 36 25.77 -54.87 23.97
N GLU A 37 26.67 -54.38 24.81
CA GLU A 37 26.65 -52.99 25.30
C GLU A 37 26.86 -52.00 24.15
N ILE A 38 27.83 -52.27 23.26
CA ILE A 38 28.04 -51.48 22.03
C ILE A 38 26.79 -51.47 21.17
N LYS A 39 26.15 -52.64 20.97
CA LYS A 39 24.90 -52.71 20.20
C LYS A 39 23.81 -51.83 20.82
N GLY A 40 23.63 -51.87 22.14
CA GLY A 40 22.66 -51.02 22.83
C GLY A 40 22.92 -49.52 22.65
N LEU A 41 24.19 -49.10 22.73
CA LEU A 41 24.57 -47.70 22.48
C LEU A 41 24.32 -47.27 21.03
N ILE A 42 24.53 -48.17 20.07
CA ILE A 42 24.24 -47.92 18.65
C ILE A 42 22.72 -47.78 18.45
N ASP A 43 21.92 -48.68 19.01
CA ASP A 43 20.46 -48.64 18.90
C ASP A 43 19.90 -47.32 19.50
N ASP A 44 20.40 -46.90 20.67
CA ASP A 44 20.05 -45.60 21.27
C ASP A 44 20.49 -44.41 20.40
N SER A 45 21.69 -44.47 19.81
CA SER A 45 22.19 -43.42 18.93
C SER A 45 21.34 -43.29 17.67
N VAL A 46 20.94 -44.41 17.06
CA VAL A 46 20.05 -44.41 15.88
C VAL A 46 18.68 -43.82 16.23
N GLN A 47 18.12 -44.17 17.39
CA GLN A 47 16.85 -43.60 17.84
C GLN A 47 16.94 -42.08 18.03
N LYS A 48 18.02 -41.59 18.66
CA LYS A 48 18.25 -40.15 18.84
C LYS A 48 18.43 -39.41 17.53
N VAL A 49 19.16 -40.00 16.57
CA VAL A 49 19.32 -39.42 15.23
C VAL A 49 17.97 -39.36 14.51
N SER A 50 17.14 -40.39 14.60
CA SER A 50 15.78 -40.38 14.02
C SER A 50 14.93 -39.25 14.59
N ILE A 51 14.87 -39.13 15.93
CA ILE A 51 14.11 -38.06 16.60
C ILE A 51 14.65 -36.67 16.20
N GLY A 52 15.97 -36.53 16.14
CA GLY A 52 16.61 -35.28 15.71
C GLY A 52 16.28 -34.92 14.27
N SER A 53 16.22 -35.91 13.37
CA SER A 53 15.81 -35.72 11.98
C SER A 53 14.39 -35.18 11.88
N ASP A 54 13.44 -35.77 12.61
CA ASP A 54 12.04 -35.34 12.61
C ASP A 54 11.89 -33.90 13.15
N GLN A 55 12.65 -33.54 14.18
CA GLN A 55 12.67 -32.17 14.72
C GLN A 55 13.23 -31.16 13.72
N VAL A 56 14.30 -31.50 13.00
CA VAL A 56 14.89 -30.65 11.96
C VAL A 56 13.92 -30.49 10.78
N GLU A 57 13.20 -31.54 10.40
CA GLU A 57 12.17 -31.46 9.37
C GLU A 57 11.05 -30.49 9.75
N ALA A 58 10.53 -30.60 10.97
CA ALA A 58 9.50 -29.69 11.50
C ALA A 58 10.00 -28.23 11.58
N ALA A 59 11.22 -28.02 12.04
CA ALA A 59 11.86 -26.71 12.06
C ALA A 59 12.02 -26.15 10.63
N GLY A 60 12.41 -27.00 9.67
CA GLY A 60 12.51 -26.67 8.25
C GLY A 60 11.18 -26.19 7.66
N ALA A 61 10.09 -26.90 7.94
CA ALA A 61 8.74 -26.51 7.52
C ALA A 61 8.35 -25.14 8.11
N THR A 62 8.62 -24.92 9.40
CA THR A 62 8.33 -23.64 10.06
C THR A 62 9.12 -22.48 9.44
N MET A 63 10.40 -22.70 9.11
CA MET A 63 11.22 -21.69 8.43
C MET A 63 10.69 -21.36 7.03
N GLN A 64 10.14 -22.34 6.31
CA GLN A 64 9.49 -22.09 5.01
C GLN A 64 8.23 -21.21 5.17
N GLU A 65 7.43 -21.43 6.21
CA GLU A 65 6.27 -20.59 6.52
C GLU A 65 6.68 -19.15 6.89
N ILE A 66 7.79 -18.99 7.63
CA ILE A 66 8.37 -17.67 7.93
C ILE A 66 8.78 -16.96 6.64
N VAL A 67 9.51 -17.64 5.76
CA VAL A 67 9.93 -17.06 4.46
C VAL A 67 8.71 -16.64 3.62
N ALA A 68 7.66 -17.48 3.58
CA ALA A 68 6.42 -17.13 2.90
C ALA A 68 5.73 -15.90 3.53
N SER A 69 5.73 -15.81 4.85
CA SER A 69 5.17 -14.66 5.59
C SER A 69 5.93 -13.37 5.30
N VAL A 70 7.26 -13.42 5.31
CA VAL A 70 8.11 -12.27 4.97
C VAL A 70 7.84 -11.80 3.54
N ARG A 71 7.73 -12.72 2.57
CA ARG A 71 7.38 -12.37 1.18
C ARG A 71 6.03 -11.65 1.08
N ARG A 72 5.02 -12.08 1.84
CA ARG A 72 3.72 -11.39 1.88
C ARG A 72 3.85 -9.97 2.44
N VAL A 73 4.59 -9.79 3.53
CA VAL A 73 4.84 -8.45 4.11
C VAL A 73 5.56 -7.55 3.11
N THR A 74 6.55 -8.07 2.37
CA THR A 74 7.21 -7.31 1.30
C THR A 74 6.25 -6.89 0.19
N SER A 75 5.34 -7.77 -0.24
CA SER A 75 4.30 -7.41 -1.22
C SER A 75 3.44 -6.25 -0.73
N ILE A 76 2.97 -6.33 0.51
CA ILE A 76 2.14 -5.27 1.13
C ILE A 76 2.90 -3.94 1.18
N ILE A 77 4.18 -3.96 1.52
CA ILE A 77 5.00 -2.73 1.54
C ILE A 77 5.12 -2.13 0.13
N ASN A 78 5.29 -2.95 -0.91
CA ASN A 78 5.34 -2.48 -2.29
C ASN A 78 4.00 -1.86 -2.73
N GLU A 79 2.88 -2.49 -2.37
CA GLU A 79 1.53 -1.96 -2.62
C GLU A 79 1.31 -0.63 -1.89
N ILE A 80 1.70 -0.53 -0.62
CA ILE A 80 1.63 0.72 0.16
C ILE A 80 2.49 1.81 -0.48
N SER A 81 3.70 1.49 -0.94
CA SER A 81 4.59 2.45 -1.60
C SER A 81 3.94 2.99 -2.88
N SER A 82 3.39 2.11 -3.70
CA SER A 82 2.69 2.49 -4.94
C SER A 82 1.45 3.35 -4.66
N ALA A 83 0.63 2.96 -3.69
CA ALA A 83 -0.53 3.73 -3.27
C ALA A 83 -0.14 5.10 -2.70
N SER A 84 0.97 5.18 -1.97
CA SER A 84 1.50 6.44 -1.41
C SER A 84 1.98 7.39 -2.52
N GLU A 85 2.61 6.87 -3.57
CA GLU A 85 2.99 7.67 -4.75
C GLU A 85 1.78 8.18 -5.54
N GLU A 86 0.74 7.37 -5.69
CA GLU A 86 -0.52 7.79 -6.31
C GLU A 86 -1.24 8.85 -5.46
N GLN A 87 -1.33 8.64 -4.14
CA GLN A 87 -1.91 9.60 -3.22
C GLN A 87 -1.14 10.93 -3.23
N SER A 88 0.19 10.89 -3.26
CA SER A 88 1.03 12.09 -3.37
C SER A 88 0.72 12.89 -4.63
N ARG A 89 0.62 12.21 -5.79
CA ARG A 89 0.20 12.82 -7.06
C ARG A 89 -1.21 13.41 -6.97
N GLY A 90 -2.15 12.70 -6.34
CA GLY A 90 -3.50 13.20 -6.10
C GLY A 90 -3.52 14.46 -5.24
N ILE A 91 -2.71 14.51 -4.17
CA ILE A 91 -2.59 15.69 -3.31
C ILE A 91 -2.02 16.88 -4.08
N GLN A 92 -1.04 16.67 -4.96
CA GLN A 92 -0.51 17.76 -5.80
C GLN A 92 -1.60 18.35 -6.71
N GLN A 93 -2.44 17.51 -7.32
CA GLN A 93 -3.57 17.96 -8.14
C GLN A 93 -4.61 18.73 -7.31
N VAL A 94 -4.96 18.23 -6.12
CA VAL A 94 -5.85 18.93 -5.19
C VAL A 94 -5.29 20.29 -4.81
N ASN A 95 -4.00 20.37 -4.49
CA ASN A 95 -3.34 21.63 -4.14
C ASN A 95 -3.43 22.65 -5.29
N GLN A 96 -3.18 22.22 -6.52
CA GLN A 96 -3.32 23.06 -7.71
C GLN A 96 -4.76 23.56 -7.90
N ALA A 97 -5.75 22.67 -7.74
CA ALA A 97 -7.16 23.04 -7.84
C ALA A 97 -7.57 24.05 -6.76
N VAL A 98 -7.10 23.88 -5.52
CA VAL A 98 -7.35 24.82 -4.42
C VAL A 98 -6.71 26.18 -4.70
N SER A 99 -5.49 26.23 -5.22
CA SER A 99 -4.83 27.49 -5.60
C SER A 99 -5.59 28.21 -6.73
N GLN A 100 -6.11 27.48 -7.71
CA GLN A 100 -6.95 28.05 -8.76
C GLN A 100 -8.28 28.58 -8.21
N MET A 101 -8.92 27.84 -7.31
CA MET A 101 -10.15 28.30 -6.65
C MET A 101 -9.92 29.55 -5.82
N ASP A 102 -8.79 29.66 -5.12
CA ASP A 102 -8.43 30.85 -4.37
C ASP A 102 -8.27 32.06 -5.30
N SER A 103 -7.58 31.90 -6.43
CA SER A 103 -7.42 32.96 -7.43
C SER A 103 -8.78 33.46 -7.98
N VAL A 104 -9.69 32.54 -8.32
CA VAL A 104 -11.05 32.90 -8.78
C VAL A 104 -11.85 33.57 -7.66
N THR A 105 -11.68 33.12 -6.42
CA THR A 105 -12.35 33.72 -5.25
C THR A 105 -11.89 35.16 -5.03
N GLN A 106 -10.59 35.42 -5.13
CA GLN A 106 -10.03 36.77 -5.05
C GLN A 106 -10.49 37.66 -6.21
N GLN A 107 -10.53 37.12 -7.44
CA GLN A 107 -11.07 37.83 -8.60
C GLN A 107 -12.54 38.20 -8.40
N ASN A 108 -13.35 37.26 -7.90
CA ASN A 108 -14.76 37.52 -7.61
C ASN A 108 -14.93 38.62 -6.57
N ALA A 109 -14.10 38.65 -5.52
CA ALA A 109 -14.11 39.73 -4.54
C ALA A 109 -13.80 41.09 -5.20
N ALA A 110 -12.76 41.15 -6.03
CA ALA A 110 -12.41 42.38 -6.77
C ALA A 110 -13.53 42.83 -7.73
N LEU A 111 -14.17 41.89 -8.45
CA LEU A 111 -15.29 42.19 -9.32
C LEU A 111 -16.49 42.73 -8.53
N VAL A 112 -16.76 42.20 -7.34
CA VAL A 112 -17.82 42.71 -6.46
C VAL A 112 -17.52 44.14 -6.00
N GLU A 113 -16.27 44.44 -5.63
CA GLU A 113 -15.85 45.81 -5.29
C GLU A 113 -16.02 46.78 -6.47
N GLN A 114 -15.59 46.37 -7.66
CA GLN A 114 -15.75 47.18 -8.89
C GLN A 114 -17.24 47.38 -9.24
N ALA A 115 -18.07 46.36 -9.06
CA ALA A 115 -19.51 46.44 -9.29
C ALA A 115 -20.18 47.40 -8.29
N ALA A 116 -19.80 47.34 -7.01
CA ALA A 116 -20.29 48.25 -5.99
C ALA A 116 -19.89 49.71 -6.29
N ALA A 117 -18.65 49.96 -6.70
CA ALA A 117 -18.19 51.29 -7.10
C ALA A 117 -18.94 51.80 -8.34
N SER A 118 -19.18 50.93 -9.33
CA SER A 118 -19.94 51.27 -10.54
C SER A 118 -21.39 51.60 -10.21
N ALA A 119 -22.03 50.83 -9.32
CA ALA A 119 -23.38 51.09 -8.84
C ALA A 119 -23.49 52.46 -8.14
N ALA A 120 -22.54 52.80 -7.26
CA ALA A 120 -22.50 54.10 -6.59
C ALA A 120 -22.30 55.27 -7.57
N SER A 121 -21.48 55.08 -8.63
CA SER A 121 -21.32 56.07 -9.69
C SER A 121 -22.60 56.29 -10.49
N LEU A 122 -23.29 55.20 -10.87
CA LEU A 122 -24.58 55.26 -11.55
C LEU A 122 -25.66 55.93 -10.70
N GLU A 123 -25.69 55.67 -9.40
CA GLU A 123 -26.58 56.35 -8.45
C GLU A 123 -26.33 57.87 -8.44
N THR A 124 -25.06 58.28 -8.35
CA THR A 124 -24.66 59.69 -8.40
C THR A 124 -25.07 60.36 -9.73
N GLN A 125 -24.87 59.67 -10.86
CA GLN A 125 -25.25 60.16 -12.18
C GLN A 125 -26.77 60.33 -12.32
N SER A 126 -27.54 59.36 -11.83
CA SER A 126 -29.00 59.40 -11.79
C SER A 126 -29.52 60.57 -10.94
N GLN A 127 -28.89 60.82 -9.79
CA GLN A 127 -29.24 61.94 -8.93
C GLN A 127 -29.00 63.29 -9.62
N ARG A 128 -27.85 63.46 -10.29
CA ARG A 128 -27.55 64.66 -11.09
C ARG A 128 -28.55 64.87 -12.24
N LEU A 129 -28.95 63.80 -12.92
CA LEU A 129 -29.98 63.87 -13.97
C LEU A 129 -31.33 64.31 -13.40
N ARG A 130 -31.74 63.79 -12.23
CA ARG A 130 -32.95 64.22 -11.53
C ARG A 130 -32.90 65.71 -11.19
N GLU A 131 -31.79 66.19 -10.64
CA GLU A 131 -31.59 67.61 -10.32
C GLU A 131 -31.67 68.50 -11.57
N ALA A 132 -31.04 68.09 -12.68
CA ALA A 132 -31.09 68.82 -13.94
C ALA A 132 -32.51 68.92 -14.51
N VAL A 133 -33.29 67.83 -14.44
CA VAL A 133 -34.70 67.82 -14.90
C VAL A 133 -35.59 68.68 -13.98
N ALA A 134 -35.32 68.72 -12.67
CA ALA A 134 -36.11 69.50 -11.70
C ALA A 134 -36.08 71.03 -11.94
N VAL A 135 -35.06 71.54 -12.64
CA VAL A 135 -34.98 72.96 -13.04
C VAL A 135 -36.06 73.32 -14.08
N PHE A 136 -36.50 72.35 -14.89
CA PHE A 136 -37.55 72.58 -15.87
C PHE A 136 -38.90 72.72 -15.18
N LYS A 137 -39.35 73.97 -15.03
CA LYS A 137 -40.72 74.29 -14.62
C LYS A 137 -41.68 74.02 -15.76
N LEU A 138 -42.41 72.90 -15.69
CA LEU A 138 -43.56 72.66 -16.55
C LEU A 138 -44.70 73.58 -16.11
N GLN A 139 -45.19 74.41 -17.03
CA GLN A 139 -46.48 75.07 -16.83
C GLN A 139 -47.56 73.99 -16.85
N THR A 140 -48.05 73.59 -15.68
CA THR A 140 -49.20 72.70 -15.55
C THR A 140 -50.40 73.36 -16.23
N GLY A 141 -50.70 72.97 -17.48
CA GLY A 141 -51.90 73.41 -18.18
C GLY A 141 -51.74 74.12 -19.54
N ARG A 142 -50.58 74.10 -20.21
CA ARG A 142 -50.51 74.50 -21.64
C ARG A 142 -49.92 73.40 -22.51
N VAL A 143 -50.80 72.73 -23.24
CA VAL A 143 -50.45 71.90 -24.40
C VAL A 143 -49.98 72.86 -25.50
N ILE A 144 -48.72 72.74 -25.93
CA ILE A 144 -48.23 73.44 -27.11
C ILE A 144 -48.45 72.49 -28.28
N GLU A 145 -49.53 72.71 -29.04
CA GLU A 145 -49.79 72.02 -30.30
C GLU A 145 -48.92 72.69 -31.38
N ALA A 146 -47.89 71.98 -31.83
CA ALA A 146 -47.01 72.47 -32.89
C ALA A 146 -47.60 72.11 -34.25
N ASP A 147 -48.07 73.12 -34.98
CA ASP A 147 -48.61 72.99 -36.33
C ASP A 147 -47.48 72.59 -37.30
N SER A 148 -47.55 71.37 -37.87
CA SER A 148 -46.53 70.85 -38.77
C SER A 148 -46.89 71.16 -40.23
N PRO A 149 -46.04 71.86 -41.00
CA PRO A 149 -46.31 72.08 -42.41
C PRO A 149 -46.15 70.78 -43.18
N ALA A 150 -47.18 70.44 -43.96
CA ALA A 150 -47.28 69.21 -44.74
C ALA A 150 -46.05 69.01 -45.66
N LEU A 151 -45.32 67.91 -45.44
CA LEU A 151 -44.29 67.44 -46.36
C LEU A 151 -44.97 66.96 -47.65
N GLY A 152 -44.69 67.69 -48.73
CA GLY A 152 -45.18 67.40 -50.07
C GLY A 152 -44.80 66.00 -50.55
N ARG A 153 -45.76 65.33 -51.19
CA ARG A 153 -45.58 64.06 -51.89
C ARG A 153 -44.59 64.24 -53.05
N GLY A 154 -43.44 63.57 -52.98
CA GLY A 154 -42.45 63.52 -54.05
C GLY A 154 -41.85 62.13 -54.20
N ALA A 155 -42.31 61.44 -55.26
CA ALA A 155 -41.68 60.37 -56.03
C ALA A 155 -41.16 59.09 -55.31
N GLU A 156 -41.84 57.97 -55.61
CA GLU A 156 -41.32 56.61 -55.43
C GLU A 156 -40.06 56.37 -56.29
N PRO A 157 -38.98 55.75 -55.77
CA PRO A 157 -37.93 55.20 -56.58
C PRO A 157 -38.29 53.78 -57.04
N ALA A 158 -38.10 53.54 -58.34
CA ALA A 158 -38.34 52.27 -59.02
C ALA A 158 -37.50 51.12 -58.43
N LEU A 159 -38.16 49.99 -58.21
CA LEU A 159 -37.56 48.70 -57.90
C LEU A 159 -36.82 48.16 -59.13
N LEU A 160 -35.51 47.93 -59.01
CA LEU A 160 -34.78 47.04 -59.91
C LEU A 160 -34.13 45.93 -59.07
N GLY A 161 -34.68 44.73 -59.20
CA GLY A 161 -34.14 43.52 -58.59
C GLY A 161 -33.06 42.88 -59.47
N ALA A 162 -32.05 42.32 -58.79
CA ALA A 162 -31.37 41.07 -59.09
C ALA A 162 -30.49 40.70 -57.87
#